data_AF-A0A318E8R4-F1
#
_entry.id   AF-A0A318E8R4-F1
#
_cell.length_a   1.000
_cell.length_b   1.000
_cell.length_c   1.000
_cell.angle_alpha   90.00
_cell.angle_beta   90.00
_cell.angle_gamma   90.00
#
_symmetry.space_group_name_H-M   'P 1'
#
loop_
_entity.id
_entity.type
_entity.pdbx_description
1 polymer ?
#
loop_
_entity_poly.entity_id
_entity_poly.type
_entity_poly.pdbx_seq_one_letter_code
_entity_poly.pdbx_strand_id
1 'polypeptide(L)'
;MNQFGNGKLYVLGEFDALAAVEVGYMTFQDGCIRSMRLSNETKAKLKYDRQILAISKVAGVSAIYSDDGKLCRKAAQNGIKAFGVHELPPRPPEKQGALDLRVSD
;
A
#
# COMPACT_ATOMS: atom_id res chain seq x y z
N MET A 1 -15.50 11.78 0.23
CA MET A 1 -14.56 11.63 -0.92
C MET A 1 -13.92 12.97 -1.25
N ASN A 2 -12.83 13.29 -0.55
CA ASN A 2 -12.09 14.55 -0.71
C ASN A 2 -11.12 14.46 -1.91
N GLN A 3 -11.13 15.47 -2.78
CA GLN A 3 -10.42 15.49 -4.07
C GLN A 3 -9.33 16.57 -4.07
N PHE A 4 -8.13 16.26 -4.59
CA PHE A 4 -7.04 17.21 -4.79
C PHE A 4 -6.58 17.20 -6.27
N GLY A 5 -6.62 18.35 -6.93
CA GLY A 5 -6.15 18.56 -8.32
C GLY A 5 -7.26 18.56 -9.39
N ASN A 6 -7.06 19.37 -10.45
CA ASN A 6 -8.04 19.63 -11.52
C ASN A 6 -8.23 18.46 -12.52
N GLY A 7 -7.82 17.25 -12.16
CA GLY A 7 -8.00 16.01 -12.93
C GLY A 7 -8.08 14.83 -11.97
N LYS A 8 -8.97 13.86 -12.22
CA LYS A 8 -9.17 12.66 -11.38
C LYS A 8 -7.95 11.71 -11.46
N LEU A 9 -6.82 12.10 -10.89
CA LEU A 9 -5.61 11.28 -10.86
C LEU A 9 -5.59 10.33 -9.66
N TYR A 10 -6.16 10.75 -8.52
CA TYR A 10 -6.13 9.97 -7.30
C TYR A 10 -7.46 10.06 -6.53
N VAL A 11 -7.77 8.97 -5.84
CA VAL A 11 -8.86 8.88 -4.87
C VAL A 11 -8.25 8.53 -3.52
N LEU A 12 -8.58 9.30 -2.49
CA LEU A 12 -8.17 8.97 -1.13
C LEU A 12 -9.06 7.82 -0.61
N GLY A 13 -8.44 6.70 -0.27
CA GLY A 13 -9.13 5.61 0.41
C GLY A 13 -9.46 6.01 1.86
N GLU A 14 -10.75 6.01 2.19
CA GLU A 14 -11.22 6.36 3.53
C GLU A 14 -11.18 5.13 4.45
N PHE A 15 -10.73 5.31 5.70
CA PHE A 15 -10.84 4.26 6.72
C PHE A 15 -12.21 4.34 7.37
N ASP A 16 -13.20 3.77 6.69
CA ASP A 16 -14.60 3.77 7.12
C ASP A 16 -14.93 2.59 8.06
N ALA A 17 -16.21 2.45 8.41
CA ALA A 17 -16.67 1.38 9.29
C ALA A 17 -16.43 -0.02 8.72
N LEU A 18 -16.52 -0.21 7.40
CA LEU A 18 -16.27 -1.51 6.76
C LEU A 18 -14.78 -1.85 6.82
N ALA A 19 -13.91 -0.88 6.53
CA ALA A 19 -12.46 -1.06 6.66
C ALA A 19 -12.06 -1.35 8.11
N ALA A 20 -12.73 -0.72 9.09
CA ALA A 20 -12.48 -0.99 10.51
C ALA A 20 -12.88 -2.41 10.92
N VAL A 21 -14.03 -2.90 10.46
CA VAL A 21 -14.47 -4.29 10.69
C VAL A 21 -13.47 -5.28 10.08
N GLU A 22 -13.01 -5.01 8.86
CA GLU A 22 -12.05 -5.87 8.15
C GLU A 22 -10.71 -5.93 8.89
N VAL A 23 -10.20 -4.81 9.43
CA VAL A 23 -8.99 -4.81 10.28
C VAL A 23 -9.19 -5.66 11.54
N GLY A 24 -10.37 -5.59 12.16
CA GLY A 24 -10.73 -6.42 13.31
C GLY A 24 -10.68 -7.90 12.96
N TYR A 25 -11.27 -8.28 11.83
CA TYR A 25 -11.25 -9.66 11.32
C TYR A 25 -9.83 -10.16 11.04
N MET A 26 -9.01 -9.38 10.33
CA MET A 26 -7.59 -9.72 10.09
C MET A 26 -6.81 -9.88 11.39
N THR A 27 -7.04 -9.00 12.37
CA THR A 27 -6.36 -9.05 13.67
C THR A 27 -6.76 -10.30 14.46
N PHE A 28 -8.04 -10.71 14.37
CA PHE A 28 -8.55 -11.93 14.99
C PHE A 28 -7.96 -13.18 14.31
N GLN A 29 -8.00 -13.26 12.98
CA GLN A 29 -7.44 -14.39 12.21
C GLN A 29 -5.94 -14.60 12.45
N ASP A 30 -5.17 -13.52 12.53
CA ASP A 30 -3.72 -13.56 12.80
C ASP A 30 -3.37 -13.99 14.24
N GLY A 31 -4.36 -14.31 15.09
CA GLY A 31 -4.19 -14.72 16.49
C GLY A 31 -3.51 -13.63 17.35
N CYS A 32 -3.70 -12.37 16.98
CA CYS A 32 -2.65 -11.35 17.08
C CYS A 32 -2.50 -10.63 18.43
N ILE A 33 -2.88 -11.24 19.56
CA ILE A 33 -2.25 -10.84 20.84
C ILE A 33 -0.88 -11.54 20.99
N ARG A 34 -0.70 -12.74 20.41
CA ARG A 34 0.50 -13.56 20.65
C ARG A 34 1.58 -13.42 19.57
N SER A 35 1.21 -13.29 18.29
CA SER A 35 2.17 -13.18 17.17
C SER A 35 2.85 -11.82 17.04
N MET A 36 2.26 -10.72 17.56
CA MET A 36 2.92 -9.40 17.61
C MET A 36 4.20 -9.38 18.45
N ARG A 37 4.44 -10.37 19.32
CA ARG A 37 5.68 -10.49 20.11
C ARG A 37 6.83 -11.13 19.33
N LEU A 38 6.54 -11.85 18.24
CA LEU A 38 7.52 -12.64 17.49
C LEU A 38 8.08 -11.91 16.26
N SER A 39 7.49 -10.78 15.88
CA SER A 39 7.97 -9.99 14.75
C SER A 39 8.87 -8.85 15.22
N ASN A 40 10.00 -8.63 14.53
CA ASN A 40 10.81 -7.41 14.66
C ASN A 40 10.11 -6.14 14.13
N GLU A 41 8.82 -6.23 13.76
CA GLU A 41 8.05 -5.08 13.29
C GLU A 41 7.44 -4.32 14.45
N THR A 42 7.42 -3.00 14.33
CA THR A 42 6.72 -2.18 15.31
C THR A 42 5.23 -2.45 15.23
N LYS A 43 4.55 -2.44 16.39
CA LYS A 43 3.09 -2.53 16.46
C LYS A 43 2.40 -1.48 15.58
N ALA A 44 3.04 -0.31 15.41
CA ALA A 44 2.56 0.75 14.52
C ALA A 44 2.54 0.28 13.06
N LYS A 45 3.66 -0.27 12.55
CA LYS A 45 3.73 -0.78 11.17
C LYS A 45 2.66 -1.85 10.90
N LEU A 46 2.50 -2.82 11.81
CA LEU A 46 1.49 -3.86 11.67
C LEU A 46 0.06 -3.31 11.60
N LYS A 47 -0.24 -2.25 12.35
CA LYS A 47 -1.55 -1.58 12.29
C LYS A 47 -1.76 -0.90 10.94
N TYR A 48 -0.76 -0.19 10.43
CA TYR A 48 -0.86 0.49 9.14
C TYR A 48 -0.99 -0.49 7.97
N ASP A 49 -0.20 -1.58 7.94
CA ASP A 49 -0.34 -2.63 6.92
C ASP A 49 -1.77 -3.16 6.85
N ARG A 50 -2.37 -3.45 8.02
CA ARG A 50 -3.75 -3.96 8.08
C ARG A 50 -4.76 -2.93 7.60
N GLN A 51 -4.60 -1.66 7.98
CA GLN A 51 -5.46 -0.59 7.50
C GLN A 51 -5.37 -0.44 5.97
N ILE A 52 -4.15 -0.46 5.41
CA ILE A 52 -3.94 -0.40 3.95
C ILE A 52 -4.64 -1.58 3.26
N LEU A 53 -4.46 -2.80 3.76
CA LEU A 53 -5.09 -3.99 3.20
C LEU A 53 -6.61 -3.95 3.31
N ALA A 54 -7.15 -3.55 4.45
CA ALA A 54 -8.58 -3.45 4.67
C ALA A 54 -9.24 -2.41 3.75
N ILE A 55 -8.66 -1.21 3.66
CA ILE A 55 -9.12 -0.17 2.73
C ILE A 55 -9.06 -0.69 1.30
N SER A 56 -7.97 -1.37 0.93
CA SER A 56 -7.79 -1.94 -0.41
C SER A 56 -8.87 -2.99 -0.74
N LYS A 57 -9.21 -3.87 0.20
CA LYS A 57 -10.26 -4.88 0.03
C LYS A 57 -11.63 -4.24 -0.11
N VAL A 58 -11.98 -3.31 0.78
CA VAL A 58 -13.29 -2.62 0.77
C VAL A 58 -13.45 -1.79 -0.50
N ALA A 59 -12.40 -1.09 -0.93
CA ALA A 59 -12.39 -0.31 -2.17
C ALA A 59 -12.33 -1.17 -3.44
N GLY A 60 -12.14 -2.50 -3.31
CA GLY A 60 -12.08 -3.42 -4.46
C GLY A 60 -10.90 -3.14 -5.39
N VAL A 61 -9.75 -2.72 -4.86
CA VAL A 61 -8.58 -2.41 -5.70
C VAL A 61 -8.04 -3.67 -6.38
N SER A 62 -7.59 -3.53 -7.62
CA SER A 62 -7.03 -4.64 -8.38
C SER A 62 -5.58 -4.96 -8.03
N ALA A 63 -4.82 -3.98 -7.52
CA ALA A 63 -3.43 -4.13 -7.15
C ALA A 63 -2.98 -3.11 -6.08
N ILE A 64 -1.94 -3.48 -5.33
CA ILE A 64 -1.16 -2.61 -4.44
C ILE A 64 0.25 -2.45 -5.05
N TYR A 65 0.77 -1.23 -5.04
CA TYR A 65 2.14 -0.95 -5.46
C TYR A 65 2.97 -0.58 -4.24
N SER A 66 3.99 -1.38 -3.93
CA SER A 66 4.87 -1.15 -2.78
C SER A 66 6.17 -1.94 -2.91
N ASP A 67 7.27 -1.37 -2.46
CA ASP A 67 8.53 -2.11 -2.28
C ASP A 67 8.62 -2.77 -0.87
N ASP A 68 7.60 -2.62 -0.02
CA ASP A 68 7.53 -3.36 1.24
C ASP A 68 7.12 -4.82 0.99
N GLY A 69 8.12 -5.70 0.91
CA GLY A 69 7.89 -7.11 0.61
C GLY A 69 6.95 -7.84 1.58
N LYS A 70 6.81 -7.38 2.83
CA LYS A 70 5.86 -7.99 3.78
C LYS A 70 4.44 -7.53 3.51
N LEU A 71 4.23 -6.25 3.19
CA LEU A 71 2.94 -5.75 2.75
C LEU A 71 2.50 -6.44 1.47
N CYS A 72 3.40 -6.58 0.49
CA CYS A 72 3.13 -7.28 -0.77
C CYS A 72 2.75 -8.75 -0.55
N ARG A 73 3.45 -9.45 0.35
CA ARG A 73 3.10 -10.83 0.71
C ARG A 73 1.72 -10.93 1.36
N LYS A 74 1.39 -10.02 2.29
CA LYS A 74 0.07 -10.00 2.94
C LYS A 74 -1.05 -9.63 1.96
N ALA A 75 -0.79 -8.75 1.00
CA ALA A 75 -1.72 -8.44 -0.08
C ALA A 75 -2.02 -9.69 -0.91
N ALA A 76 -0.99 -10.42 -1.34
CA ALA A 76 -1.16 -11.68 -2.08
C ALA A 76 -1.94 -12.73 -1.28
N GLN A 77 -1.69 -12.86 0.03
CA GLN A 77 -2.46 -13.74 0.93
C GLN A 77 -3.95 -13.35 1.04
N ASN A 78 -4.26 -12.07 0.81
CA ASN A 78 -5.62 -11.53 0.78
C ASN A 78 -6.22 -11.47 -0.64
N GLY A 79 -5.57 -12.09 -1.63
CA GLY A 79 -6.04 -12.14 -3.02
C GLY A 79 -5.85 -10.84 -3.81
N ILE A 80 -5.06 -9.89 -3.29
CA ILE A 80 -4.75 -8.62 -3.96
C ILE A 80 -3.38 -8.76 -4.64
N LYS A 81 -3.30 -8.41 -5.93
CA LYS A 81 -2.02 -8.38 -6.65
C LYS A 81 -1.11 -7.32 -6.01
N ALA A 82 0.17 -7.61 -5.88
CA ALA A 82 1.13 -6.64 -5.38
C ALA A 82 2.33 -6.55 -6.31
N PHE A 83 2.77 -5.33 -6.57
CA PHE A 83 3.90 -5.06 -7.46
C PHE A 83 4.90 -4.11 -6.82
N GLY A 84 6.18 -4.37 -7.05
CA GLY A 84 7.26 -3.44 -6.72
C GLY A 84 7.24 -2.23 -7.64
N VAL A 85 7.79 -1.09 -7.18
CA VAL A 85 7.89 0.11 -8.02
C VAL A 85 8.80 -0.15 -9.22
N HIS A 86 9.83 -0.98 -9.05
CA HIS A 86 10.75 -1.41 -10.09
C HIS A 86 10.12 -2.29 -11.17
N GLU A 87 8.92 -2.85 -10.93
CA GLU A 87 8.19 -3.66 -11.90
C GLU A 87 7.29 -2.80 -12.81
N LEU A 88 7.17 -1.50 -12.51
CA LEU A 88 6.42 -0.58 -13.35
C LEU A 88 7.16 -0.33 -14.67
N PRO A 89 6.42 -0.18 -15.79
CA PRO A 89 7.03 0.15 -17.06
C PRO A 89 7.77 1.49 -16.95
N PRO A 90 8.90 1.66 -17.67
CA PRO A 90 9.59 2.94 -17.71
C PRO A 90 8.66 4.03 -18.22
N ARG A 91 8.81 5.25 -17.68
CA ARG A 91 8.06 6.40 -18.18
C ARG A 91 8.40 6.65 -19.65
N PRO A 92 7.42 7.10 -20.47
CA PRO A 92 7.70 7.51 -21.84
C PRO A 92 8.79 8.60 -21.88
N PRO A 93 9.75 8.52 -22.82
CA PRO A 93 10.86 9.47 -22.90
C PRO A 93 10.41 10.93 -22.99
N GLU A 94 9.28 11.21 -23.65
CA GLU A 94 8.75 12.58 -23.78
C GLU A 94 8.31 13.22 -22.45
N LYS A 95 8.15 12.42 -21.37
CA LYS A 95 7.80 12.91 -20.03
C LYS A 95 8.99 12.99 -19.07
N GLN A 96 10.19 12.62 -19.54
CA GLN A 96 11.41 12.69 -18.75
C GLN A 96 12.01 14.11 -18.89
N GLY A 97 12.20 14.83 -17.79
CA GLY A 97 12.89 16.12 -17.81
C GLY A 97 14.38 15.98 -18.14
N ALA A 98 14.96 16.98 -18.81
CA ALA A 98 16.40 17.03 -19.04
C ALA A 98 17.14 17.31 -17.71
N LEU A 99 18.12 16.47 -17.37
CA LEU A 99 18.98 16.68 -16.21
C LEU A 99 20.26 17.39 -16.66
N ASP A 100 20.45 18.65 -16.28
CA ASP A 100 21.69 19.40 -16.49
C ASP A 100 22.76 18.89 -15.53
N LEU A 101 23.49 17.85 -15.95
CA LEU A 101 24.63 17.33 -15.22
C LEU A 101 25.83 18.25 -15.46
N ARG A 102 25.96 19.31 -14.64
CA ARG A 102 27.20 20.06 -14.57
C ARG A 102 28.26 19.16 -13.95
N VAL A 103 29.12 18.61 -14.80
CA VAL A 103 30.38 18.02 -14.36
C VAL A 103 31.22 19.18 -13.83
N SER A 104 31.45 19.23 -12.53
CA SER A 104 32.47 20.11 -11.97
C SER A 104 33.82 19.47 -12.30
N ASP A 105 34.62 20.18 -13.11
CA ASP A 105 36.01 19.83 -13.41
C ASP A 105 36.88 19.79 -12.14
#